data_AF-A0A849GZV5-F1
#
_entry.id   AF-A0A849GZV5-F1
#
_cell.length_a   1.000
_cell.length_b   1.000
_cell.length_c   1.000
_cell.angle_alpha   90.00
_cell.angle_beta   90.00
_cell.angle_gamma   90.00
#
_symmetry.space_group_name_H-M   'P 1'
#
loop_
_entity.id
_entity.type
_entity.pdbx_description
1 polymer ?
#
loop_
_entity_poly.entity_id
_entity_poly.type
_entity_poly.pdbx_seq_one_letter_code
_entity_poly.pdbx_strand_id
1 'polypeptide(L)'
;PWFWSDQYDLKLQIAGLNIGYDRIVVRGGGEAVSHWYFKGDTFLAVDAINAARDYMVGKRLLEMGRGVDPAAVADPETNLKALLKT
;
A
#
# COMPACT_ATOMS: atom_id res chain seq x y z
N PRO A 1 -2.43 3.62 -12.23
CA PRO A 1 -3.41 2.58 -12.65
C PRO A 1 -3.86 1.79 -11.42
N TRP A 2 -4.94 1.02 -11.52
CA TRP A 2 -5.42 0.16 -10.44
C TRP A 2 -6.01 -1.13 -11.01
N PHE A 3 -6.02 -2.18 -10.19
CA PHE A 3 -6.55 -3.50 -10.51
C PHE A 3 -7.17 -4.13 -9.26
N TRP A 4 -8.06 -5.08 -9.44
CA TRP A 4 -8.61 -5.88 -8.35
C TRP A 4 -8.93 -7.29 -8.84
N SER A 5 -8.91 -8.24 -7.91
CA SER A 5 -9.29 -9.63 -8.16
C SER A 5 -9.89 -10.20 -6.88
N ASP A 6 -10.99 -10.91 -7.02
CA ASP A 6 -11.50 -11.78 -5.96
C ASP A 6 -11.10 -13.22 -6.29
N GLN A 7 -10.41 -13.88 -5.35
CA GLN A 7 -10.03 -15.29 -5.45
C GLN A 7 -10.44 -15.99 -4.16
N TYR A 8 -11.50 -16.79 -4.22
CA TYR A 8 -12.12 -17.38 -3.03
C TYR A 8 -12.50 -16.29 -2.00
N ASP A 9 -12.02 -16.41 -0.77
CA ASP A 9 -12.19 -15.47 0.33
C ASP A 9 -11.18 -14.32 0.33
N LEU A 10 -10.26 -14.29 -0.64
CA LEU A 10 -9.24 -13.26 -0.77
C LEU A 10 -9.68 -12.14 -1.71
N LYS A 11 -9.68 -10.91 -1.18
CA LYS A 11 -9.91 -9.67 -1.92
C LYS A 11 -8.58 -8.98 -2.19
N LEU A 12 -8.07 -9.11 -3.41
CA LEU A 12 -6.85 -8.45 -3.86
C LEU A 12 -7.18 -7.11 -4.53
N GLN A 13 -6.51 -6.05 -4.09
CA GLN A 13 -6.61 -4.70 -4.67
C GLN A 13 -5.22 -4.13 -4.87
N ILE A 14 -4.94 -3.60 -6.06
CA ILE A 14 -3.62 -3.09 -6.46
C ILE A 14 -3.77 -1.66 -6.96
N ALA A 15 -2.87 -0.78 -6.56
CA ALA A 15 -2.72 0.57 -7.11
C ALA A 15 -1.26 0.87 -7.43
N GLY A 16 -1.01 1.53 -8.56
CA GLY A 16 0.34 1.89 -9.03
C GLY A 16 0.93 0.86 -9.98
N LEU A 17 2.20 1.07 -10.33
CA LEU A 17 3.01 0.11 -11.08
C LEU A 17 4.28 -0.14 -10.27
N ASN A 18 4.47 -1.37 -9.81
CA ASN A 18 5.61 -1.72 -8.97
C ASN A 18 6.93 -1.86 -9.75
N ILE A 19 6.94 -1.76 -11.09
CA ILE A 19 8.13 -1.98 -11.91
C ILE A 19 9.33 -1.14 -11.44
N GLY A 20 10.46 -1.81 -11.20
CA GLY A 20 11.71 -1.17 -10.81
C GLY A 20 11.82 -0.79 -9.33
N TYR A 21 10.94 -1.33 -8.48
CA TYR A 21 11.09 -1.23 -7.02
C TYR A 21 12.43 -1.83 -6.55
N ASP A 22 12.98 -1.28 -5.48
CA ASP A 22 14.16 -1.80 -4.77
C ASP A 22 13.84 -2.23 -3.32
N ARG A 23 12.67 -1.84 -2.81
CA ARG A 23 12.22 -2.15 -1.46
C ARG A 23 10.73 -2.42 -1.40
N ILE A 24 10.35 -3.40 -0.58
CA ILE A 24 8.97 -3.68 -0.20
C ILE A 24 8.83 -3.51 1.31
N VAL A 25 7.82 -2.75 1.73
CA VAL A 25 7.35 -2.74 3.12
C VAL A 25 6.09 -3.59 3.22
N VAL A 26 6.11 -4.56 4.12
CA VAL A 26 4.96 -5.44 4.40
C VAL A 26 4.29 -4.96 5.67
N ARG A 27 2.96 -4.82 5.63
CA ARG A 27 2.13 -4.43 6.76
C ARG A 27 1.03 -5.48 6.99
N GLY A 28 0.84 -5.86 8.25
CA GLY A 28 -0.13 -6.89 8.63
C GLY A 28 0.45 -8.30 8.54
N GLY A 29 -0.40 -9.28 8.25
CA GLY A 29 -0.06 -10.71 8.20
C GLY A 29 -1.25 -11.61 8.54
N GLY A 30 -1.26 -12.83 8.01
CA GLY A 30 -2.38 -13.75 8.17
C GLY A 30 -3.53 -13.43 7.22
N GLU A 31 -4.70 -13.09 7.77
CA GLU A 31 -5.95 -12.89 7.01
C GLU A 31 -5.99 -11.60 6.19
N ALA A 32 -5.18 -10.60 6.54
CA ALA A 32 -5.03 -9.35 5.81
C ALA A 32 -3.58 -8.87 5.78
N VAL A 33 -3.10 -8.49 4.60
CA VAL A 33 -1.71 -8.04 4.38
C VAL A 33 -1.65 -7.03 3.24
N SER A 34 -0.74 -6.07 3.34
CA SER A 34 -0.39 -5.19 2.23
C SER A 34 1.12 -5.10 1.98
N HIS A 35 1.49 -4.94 0.72
CA HIS A 35 2.85 -4.81 0.22
C HIS A 35 2.98 -3.45 -0.45
N TRP A 36 3.90 -2.64 0.06
CA TRP A 36 4.13 -1.27 -0.40
C TRP A 36 5.48 -1.18 -1.08
N TYR A 37 5.49 -0.83 -2.36
CA TYR A 37 6.66 -0.86 -3.21
C TYR A 37 7.29 0.53 -3.31
N PHE A 38 8.62 0.57 -3.13
CA PHE A 38 9.41 1.79 -3.18
C PHE A 38 10.59 1.65 -4.12
N LYS A 39 11.05 2.78 -4.64
CA LYS A 39 12.37 2.95 -5.28
C LYS A 39 13.07 4.13 -4.65
N GLY A 40 14.07 3.87 -3.81
CA GLY A 40 14.58 4.84 -2.85
C GLY A 40 13.44 5.39 -1.98
N ASP A 41 13.24 6.71 -2.02
CA ASP A 41 12.19 7.41 -1.28
C ASP A 41 10.87 7.55 -2.06
N THR A 42 10.84 7.08 -3.32
CA THR A 42 9.64 7.16 -4.15
C THR A 42 8.70 6.01 -3.84
N PHE A 43 7.46 6.32 -3.46
CA PHE A 43 6.39 5.34 -3.35
C PHE A 43 5.78 5.05 -4.74
N LEU A 44 5.77 3.77 -5.15
CA LEU A 44 5.41 3.36 -6.51
C LEU A 44 4.05 2.66 -6.61
N ALA A 45 3.75 1.77 -5.66
CA ALA A 45 2.57 0.92 -5.72
C ALA A 45 2.20 0.31 -4.37
N VAL A 46 0.96 -0.12 -4.22
CA VAL A 46 0.49 -0.97 -3.12
C VAL A 46 -0.31 -2.15 -3.66
N ASP A 47 -0.01 -3.34 -3.15
CA ASP A 47 -0.85 -4.53 -3.28
C ASP A 47 -1.47 -4.84 -1.92
N ALA A 48 -2.78 -5.00 -1.84
CA ALA A 48 -3.49 -5.23 -0.59
C ALA A 48 -4.42 -6.44 -0.72
N ILE A 49 -4.25 -7.42 0.15
CA ILE A 49 -5.08 -8.61 0.26
C ILE A 49 -5.88 -8.49 1.55
N ASN A 50 -7.22 -8.43 1.43
CA ASN A 50 -8.15 -8.19 2.54
C ASN A 50 -7.84 -6.95 3.40
N ALA A 51 -6.99 -6.05 2.88
CA ALA A 51 -6.51 -4.85 3.55
C ALA A 51 -7.04 -3.60 2.82
N ALA A 52 -8.37 -3.50 2.68
CA ALA A 52 -9.01 -2.43 1.90
C ALA A 52 -8.64 -1.01 2.35
N ARG A 53 -8.37 -0.81 3.65
CA ARG A 53 -7.93 0.48 4.19
C ARG A 53 -6.58 0.89 3.61
N ASP A 54 -5.65 -0.04 3.54
CA ASP A 54 -4.28 0.15 3.08
C ASP A 54 -4.28 0.50 1.59
N TYR A 55 -5.04 -0.25 0.79
CA TYR A 55 -5.29 0.08 -0.62
C TYR A 55 -5.83 1.50 -0.80
N MET A 56 -6.87 1.87 -0.04
CA MET A 56 -7.49 3.19 -0.19
C MET A 56 -6.55 4.35 0.16
N VAL A 57 -5.71 4.18 1.19
CA VAL A 57 -4.71 5.18 1.57
C VAL A 57 -3.59 5.23 0.53
N GLY A 58 -3.03 4.08 0.14
CA GLY A 58 -1.95 4.01 -0.84
C GLY A 58 -2.36 4.55 -2.21
N LYS A 59 -3.55 4.18 -2.70
CA LYS A 59 -4.11 4.74 -3.93
C LYS A 59 -4.22 6.26 -3.89
N ARG A 60 -4.71 6.83 -2.78
CA ARG A 60 -4.83 8.29 -2.63
C ARG A 60 -3.46 8.97 -2.58
N LEU A 61 -2.49 8.40 -1.88
CA LEU A 61 -1.11 8.92 -1.85
C LEU A 61 -0.51 8.95 -3.26
N LEU A 62 -0.70 7.89 -4.05
CA LEU A 62 -0.26 7.83 -5.45
C LEU A 62 -0.97 8.88 -6.32
N GLU A 63 -2.29 9.03 -6.18
CA GLU A 63 -3.07 10.05 -6.93
C GLU A 63 -2.66 11.48 -6.58
N MET A 64 -2.22 11.72 -5.34
CA MET A 64 -1.71 13.01 -4.89
C MET A 64 -0.23 13.23 -5.26
N GLY A 65 0.47 12.22 -5.81
CA GLY A 65 1.90 12.27 -6.06
C GLY A 65 2.74 12.44 -4.79
N ARG A 66 2.23 11.97 -3.65
CA ARG A 66 2.87 12.14 -2.34
C ARG A 66 3.65 10.90 -1.93
N GLY A 67 4.86 11.14 -1.44
CA GLY A 67 5.63 10.12 -0.72
C GLY A 67 5.00 9.77 0.62
N VAL A 68 5.42 8.65 1.18
CA VAL A 68 5.01 8.18 2.51
C VAL A 68 6.23 7.57 3.19
N ASP A 69 6.35 7.81 4.51
CA ASP A 69 7.42 7.20 5.30
C ASP A 69 7.23 5.67 5.38
N PRO A 70 8.17 4.88 4.85
CA PRO A 70 8.14 3.42 4.93
C PRO A 70 8.03 2.89 6.36
N ALA A 71 8.64 3.56 7.35
CA ALA A 71 8.60 3.14 8.75
C ALA A 71 7.19 3.31 9.34
N ALA A 72 6.51 4.43 9.03
CA ALA A 72 5.13 4.65 9.43
C ALA A 72 4.17 3.65 8.76
N VAL A 73 4.44 3.24 7.51
CA VAL A 73 3.65 2.18 6.86
C VAL A 73 3.84 0.83 7.57
N ALA A 74 5.07 0.48 7.94
CA ALA A 74 5.38 -0.79 8.59
C ALA A 74 4.77 -0.93 9.98
N ASP A 75 4.65 0.18 10.72
CA ASP A 75 4.17 0.19 12.11
C ASP A 75 2.65 -0.06 12.21
N PRO A 76 2.19 -1.20 12.76
CA PRO A 76 0.77 -1.54 12.84
C PRO A 76 -0.06 -0.51 13.61
N GLU A 77 0.52 0.23 14.56
CA GLU A 77 -0.17 1.25 15.36
C GLU A 77 -0.40 2.57 14.60
N THR A 78 0.27 2.75 13.47
CA THR A 78 0.11 3.95 12.65
C THR A 78 -1.31 4.05 12.09
N ASN A 79 -1.97 5.19 12.37
CA ASN A 79 -3.21 5.56 11.71
C ASN A 79 -2.96 5.96 10.26
N LEU A 80 -3.08 5.01 9.33
CA LEU A 80 -2.83 5.24 7.90
C LEU A 80 -3.62 6.43 7.32
N LYS A 81 -4.83 6.73 7.81
CA LYS A 81 -5.59 7.88 7.30
C LYS A 81 -4.93 9.22 7.64
N ALA A 82 -4.15 9.29 8.71
CA ALA A 82 -3.42 10.50 9.09
C ALA A 82 -2.33 10.84 8.06
N LEU A 83 -1.76 9.83 7.38
CA LEU A 83 -0.74 10.01 6.34
C LEU A 83 -1.26 10.80 5.11
N LEU A 84 -2.58 10.91 4.95
CA LEU A 84 -3.19 11.71 3.88
C LEU A 84 -3.18 13.22 4.17
N LYS A 85 -2.97 13.65 5.43
CA LYS A 85 -3.09 15.04 5.88
C LYS A 85 -1.78 15.81 5.99
N THR A 86 -0.65 15.10 6.03
CA THR A 86 0.68 15.69 6.19
C THR A 86 1.13 16.38 4.91
#